data_AF-A0A9N9BA48-F1
#
_entry.id   AF-A0A9N9BA48-F1
#
_cell.length_a   1.000
_cell.length_b   1.000
_cell.length_c   1.000
_cell.angle_alpha   90.00
_cell.angle_beta   90.00
_cell.angle_gamma   90.00
#
_symmetry.space_group_name_H-M   'P 1'
#
loop_
_entity.id
_entity.type
_entity.pdbx_description
1 polymer ?
#
loop_
_entity_poly.entity_id
_entity_poly.type
_entity_poly.pdbx_seq_one_letter_code
_entity_poly.pdbx_strand_id
1 'polypeptide(L)'
;MVGIIGNVAGWAGFGFAVRVLAMALEKRPLLDKPVTHLATAAVFGGVGWYIYEAEQRQSELIQKRKRLLLENRKRRAELEASRMATSE
;
A
#
# COMPACT_ATOMS: atom_id res chain seq x y z
N MET A 1 -10.85 2.93 -0.45
CA MET A 1 -9.51 2.41 -0.78
C MET A 1 -8.94 3.37 -1.83
N VAL A 2 -7.88 4.11 -1.50
CA VAL A 2 -7.29 5.05 -2.45
C VAL A 2 -6.63 4.23 -3.57
N GLY A 3 -7.01 4.48 -4.82
CA GLY A 3 -6.41 3.80 -5.98
C GLY A 3 -4.96 4.24 -6.23
N ILE A 4 -4.25 3.53 -7.09
CA ILE A 4 -2.84 3.81 -7.40
C ILE A 4 -2.60 5.27 -7.80
N ILE A 5 -3.49 5.84 -8.62
CA ILE A 5 -3.42 7.24 -9.06
C ILE A 5 -3.52 8.19 -7.86
N GLY A 6 -4.46 7.94 -6.95
CA GLY A 6 -4.64 8.76 -5.76
C GLY A 6 -3.45 8.67 -4.81
N ASN A 7 -2.86 7.48 -4.65
CA ASN A 7 -1.69 7.31 -3.80
C ASN A 7 -0.47 8.03 -4.38
N VAL A 8 -0.18 7.80 -5.67
CA VAL A 8 0.91 8.48 -6.38
C VAL A 8 0.71 10.00 -6.39
N ALA A 9 -0.49 10.49 -6.67
CA ALA A 9 -0.79 11.92 -6.66
C ALA A 9 -0.65 12.55 -5.26
N GLY A 10 -1.10 11.85 -4.22
CA GLY A 10 -0.96 12.31 -2.83
C GLY A 10 0.51 12.45 -2.44
N TRP A 11 1.33 11.44 -2.72
CA TRP A 11 2.77 11.48 -2.45
C TRP A 11 3.51 12.49 -3.34
N ALA A 12 3.15 12.60 -4.62
CA ALA A 12 3.74 13.61 -5.50
C ALA A 12 3.42 15.04 -5.03
N GLY A 13 2.18 15.30 -4.63
CA GLY A 13 1.76 16.55 -4.01
C GLY A 13 2.52 16.84 -2.72
N PHE A 14 2.77 15.82 -1.89
CA PHE A 14 3.61 15.93 -0.71
C PHE A 14 5.06 16.32 -1.07
N GLY A 15 5.68 15.66 -2.06
CA GLY A 15 7.03 16.00 -2.52
C GLY A 15 7.15 17.40 -3.11
N PHE A 16 6.10 17.88 -3.79
CA PHE A 16 5.99 19.26 -4.22
C PHE A 16 5.92 20.22 -3.02
N ALA A 17 5.05 19.93 -2.05
CA ALA A 17 4.88 20.75 -0.85
C ALA A 17 6.16 20.84 -0.01
N VAL A 18 6.89 19.74 0.14
CA VAL A 18 8.21 19.71 0.81
C VAL A 18 9.18 20.67 0.11
N ARG A 19 9.22 20.67 -1.22
CA ARG A 19 10.09 21.57 -1.98
C ARG A 19 9.69 23.05 -1.82
N VAL A 20 8.39 23.34 -1.84
CA VAL A 20 7.86 24.69 -1.56
C VAL A 20 8.24 25.15 -0.14
N LEU A 21 8.09 24.26 0.84
CA LEU A 21 8.47 24.54 2.23
C LEU A 21 9.96 24.81 2.37
N ALA A 22 10.82 24.04 1.71
CA ALA A 22 12.26 24.28 1.70
C ALA A 22 12.60 25.68 1.16
N MET A 23 11.94 26.13 0.08
CA MET A 23 12.13 27.48 -0.47
C MET A 23 11.67 28.58 0.47
N ALA A 24 10.55 28.36 1.16
CA ALA A 24 10.04 29.29 2.17
C ALA A 24 11.07 29.46 3.30
N LEU A 25 11.67 28.36 3.76
CA LEU A 25 12.71 28.38 4.80
C LEU A 25 13.99 29.10 4.33
N GLU A 26 14.37 28.93 3.07
CA GLU A 26 15.50 29.64 2.46
C GLU A 26 15.18 31.11 2.10
N LYS A 27 13.94 31.58 2.35
CA LYS A 27 13.45 32.92 1.96
C LYS A 27 13.60 33.21 0.46
N ARG A 28 13.51 32.17 -0.38
CA ARG A 28 13.52 32.28 -1.84
C ARG A 28 12.10 32.30 -2.40
N PRO A 29 11.90 32.77 -3.66
CA PRO A 29 10.60 32.66 -4.32
C PRO A 29 10.11 31.20 -4.38
N LEU A 30 8.87 30.96 -3.96
CA LEU A 30 8.35 29.62 -3.68
C LEU A 30 8.36 28.64 -4.86
N LEU A 31 8.32 29.15 -6.09
CA LEU A 31 8.24 28.37 -7.32
C LEU A 31 9.48 28.53 -8.20
N ASP A 32 10.59 29.03 -7.62
CA ASP A 32 11.85 29.11 -8.34
C ASP A 32 12.39 27.71 -8.65
N LYS A 33 12.92 27.56 -9.87
CA LYS A 33 13.37 26.29 -10.48
C LYS A 33 12.25 25.23 -10.55
N PRO A 34 11.26 25.39 -11.45
CA PRO A 34 10.11 24.47 -11.55
C PRO A 34 10.50 23.02 -11.82
N VAL A 35 11.63 22.80 -12.51
CA VAL A 35 12.17 21.45 -12.74
C VAL A 35 12.48 20.72 -11.42
N THR A 36 12.98 21.44 -10.39
CA THR A 36 13.27 20.83 -9.09
C THR A 36 11.99 20.45 -8.35
N HIS A 37 10.92 21.24 -8.48
CA HIS A 37 9.60 20.88 -7.94
C HIS A 37 9.03 19.62 -8.60
N LEU A 38 9.16 19.52 -9.92
CA LEU A 38 8.74 18.33 -10.66
C LEU A 38 9.57 17.11 -10.28
N ALA A 39 10.89 17.28 -10.09
CA ALA A 39 11.78 16.21 -9.67
C ALA A 39 11.42 15.69 -8.26
N THR A 40 11.19 16.57 -7.28
CA THR A 40 10.78 16.12 -5.94
C THR A 40 9.40 15.48 -5.97
N ALA A 41 8.44 16.04 -6.71
CA ALA A 41 7.13 15.42 -6.90
C ALA A 41 7.25 14.02 -7.53
N ALA A 42 8.11 13.84 -8.53
CA ALA A 42 8.33 12.54 -9.17
C ALA A 42 8.98 11.53 -8.21
N VAL A 43 9.99 11.94 -7.43
CA VAL A 43 10.64 11.07 -6.45
C VAL A 43 9.64 10.58 -5.40
N PHE A 44 8.88 11.49 -4.78
CA PHE A 44 7.88 11.10 -3.79
C PHE A 44 6.71 10.33 -4.43
N GLY A 45 6.27 10.68 -5.64
CA GLY A 45 5.29 9.90 -6.38
C GLY A 45 5.73 8.46 -6.61
N GLY A 46 7.01 8.24 -6.94
CA GLY A 46 7.62 6.91 -7.03
C GLY A 46 7.63 6.16 -5.70
N VAL A 47 7.89 6.85 -4.58
CA VAL A 47 7.74 6.28 -3.23
C VAL A 47 6.30 5.85 -2.97
N GLY A 48 5.32 6.69 -3.32
CA GLY A 48 3.89 6.36 -3.19
C GLY A 48 3.48 5.14 -4.01
N TRP A 49 4.00 5.01 -5.24
CA TRP A 49 3.81 3.82 -6.07
C TRP A 49 4.39 2.55 -5.42
N TYR A 50 5.61 2.62 -4.90
CA TYR A 50 6.26 1.49 -4.23
C TYR A 50 5.48 1.03 -2.99
N ILE A 51 5.04 1.99 -2.15
CA ILE A 51 4.23 1.71 -0.95
C ILE A 51 2.91 1.04 -1.35
N TYR A 52 2.23 1.56 -2.37
CA TYR A 52 0.99 0.97 -2.88
C TYR A 52 1.18 -0.50 -3.28
N GLU A 53 2.22 -0.79 -4.05
CA GLU A 53 2.48 -2.15 -4.52
C GLU A 53 2.84 -3.11 -3.37
N ALA A 54 3.63 -2.64 -2.40
CA ALA A 54 3.94 -3.40 -1.20
C ALA A 54 2.68 -3.76 -0.39
N GLU A 55 1.76 -2.81 -0.22
CA GLU A 55 0.49 -3.03 0.48
C GLU A 55 -0.40 -4.05 -0.25
N GLN A 56 -0.45 -4.01 -1.58
CA GLN A 56 -1.19 -4.99 -2.37
C GLN A 56 -0.64 -6.40 -2.19
N ARG A 57 0.68 -6.57 -2.29
CA ARG A 57 1.34 -7.87 -2.08
C ARG A 57 1.07 -8.42 -0.67
N GLN A 58 1.14 -7.57 0.35
CA GLN A 58 0.84 -7.99 1.73
C GLN A 58 -0.62 -8.39 1.90
N SER A 59 -1.55 -7.61 1.36
CA SER A 59 -2.98 -7.89 1.41
C SER A 59 -3.32 -9.22 0.72
N GLU A 60 -2.74 -9.47 -0.45
CA GLU A 60 -2.89 -10.74 -1.16
C GLU A 60 -2.38 -11.93 -0.34
N LEU A 61 -1.21 -11.80 0.31
CA LEU A 61 -0.64 -12.84 1.14
C LEU A 61 -1.52 -13.14 2.36
N ILE A 62 -2.04 -12.12 3.02
CA ILE A 62 -2.97 -12.26 4.16
C ILE A 62 -4.24 -12.98 3.69
N GLN A 63 -4.80 -12.61 2.55
CA GLN A 63 -6.00 -13.26 2.01
C GLN A 63 -5.72 -14.73 1.63
N LYS A 64 -4.57 -15.04 1.02
CA LYS A 64 -4.14 -16.41 0.72
C LYS A 64 -4.05 -17.24 1.99
N ARG A 65 -3.36 -16.74 3.03
CA ARG A 65 -3.24 -17.42 4.33
C ARG A 65 -4.59 -17.63 5.01
N LYS A 66 -5.46 -16.62 4.98
CA LYS A 66 -6.82 -16.72 5.53
C LYS A 66 -7.62 -17.83 4.85
N ARG A 67 -7.56 -17.94 3.51
CA ARG A 67 -8.24 -19.03 2.78
C ARG A 67 -7.73 -20.40 3.20
N LEU A 68 -6.41 -20.59 3.28
CA LEU A 68 -5.82 -21.86 3.72
C LEU A 68 -6.26 -22.25 5.14
N LEU A 69 -6.28 -21.28 6.06
CA LEU A 69 -6.74 -21.53 7.43
C LEU A 69 -8.21 -21.96 7.49
N LEU A 70 -9.07 -21.34 6.69
CA LEU A 70 -10.48 -21.69 6.62
C LEU A 70 -10.71 -23.07 5.97
N GLU A 71 -9.96 -23.40 4.92
CA GLU A 71 -10.01 -24.73 4.29
C GLU A 71 -9.56 -25.83 5.25
N ASN A 72 -8.45 -25.61 5.97
CA ASN A 72 -7.98 -26.55 6.98
C ASN A 72 -9.00 -26.74 8.11
N ARG A 73 -9.67 -25.66 8.55
CA ARG A 73 -10.75 -25.77 9.55
C ARG A 73 -11.94 -26.58 9.04
N LYS A 74 -12.36 -26.38 7.79
CA LYS A 74 -13.42 -27.19 7.16
C LYS A 74 -13.04 -28.66 7.10
N ARG A 75 -11.83 -28.96 6.61
CA ARG A 75 -11.32 -30.33 6.51
C ARG A 75 -11.26 -31.02 7.88
N ARG A 76 -10.85 -30.31 8.93
CA ARG A 76 -10.86 -30.85 10.30
C ARG A 76 -12.27 -31.16 10.81
N ALA A 77 -13.23 -30.28 10.58
CA ALA A 77 -14.62 -30.51 10.95
C ALA A 77 -15.24 -31.70 10.21
N GLU A 78 -14.95 -31.85 8.91
CA GLU A 78 -15.39 -33.00 8.11
C GLU A 78 -14.79 -34.32 8.64
N LEU A 79 -13.49 -34.33 8.95
CA LEU A 79 -12.82 -35.50 9.53
C LEU A 79 -13.38 -35.88 10.91
N GLU A 80 -13.66 -34.89 11.76
CA GLU A 80 -14.27 -35.10 13.08
C GLU A 80 -15.69 -35.66 12.94
N ALA A 81 -16.50 -35.15 12.01
CA ALA A 81 -17.84 -35.68 11.72
C ALA A 81 -17.80 -37.13 11.19
N SER A 82 -16.89 -37.45 10.24
CA SER A 82 -16.73 -38.81 9.74
C SER A 82 -16.28 -39.80 10.82
N ARG A 83 -15.41 -39.36 11.75
CA ARG A 83 -14.99 -40.19 12.89
C ARG A 83 -16.14 -40.51 13.82
N MET A 84 -16.98 -39.52 14.16
CA MET A 84 -18.18 -39.73 14.98
C MET A 84 -19.17 -40.70 14.32
N ALA A 85 -19.39 -40.57 13.01
CA ALA A 85 -20.26 -41.47 12.25
C ALA A 85 -19.71 -42.91 12.09
N THR A 86 -18.41 -43.13 12.27
CA THR A 86 -17.80 -44.48 12.20
C THR A 86 -17.78 -45.17 13.58
N SER A 87 -17.97 -44.40 14.67
CA SER A 87 -17.96 -44.92 16.05
C SER A 87 -19.36 -45.27 16.59
N GLU A 88 -20.42 -45.02 15.82
CA GLU A 88 -21.81 -45.46 16.06
C GLU A 88 -22.13 -46.70 15.23
#